data_AF-A0A967YYS9-F1
#
_entry.id   AF-A0A967YYS9-F1
#
_cell.length_a   1.000
_cell.length_b   1.000
_cell.length_c   1.000
_cell.angle_alpha   90.00
_cell.angle_beta   90.00
_cell.angle_gamma   90.00
#
_symmetry.space_group_name_H-M   'P 1'
#
loop_
_entity.id
_entity.type
_entity.pdbx_description
1 polymer ?
#
loop_
_entity_poly.entity_id
_entity_poly.type
_entity_poly.pdbx_seq_one_letter_code
_entity_poly.pdbx_strand_id
1 'polypeptide(L)' 'MQSQKLKQSLLQIAEQITDSTTLEDVYKELALLADIEESEEQEARGEVYTQAEVEKIAKQWQSN' A
#
# COMPACT_ATOMS: atom_id res chain seq x y z
N MET A 1 15.40 -8.61 -5.90
CA MET A 1 14.95 -7.21 -6.16
C MET A 1 14.10 -6.66 -5.02
N GLN A 2 13.05 -7.37 -4.54
CA GLN A 2 12.20 -6.91 -3.42
C GLN A 2 12.97 -6.48 -2.16
N SER A 3 13.98 -7.26 -1.71
CA SER A 3 14.77 -6.94 -0.50
C SER A 3 15.53 -5.61 -0.55
N GLN A 4 15.92 -5.12 -1.74
CA GLN A 4 16.62 -3.84 -1.87
C GLN A 4 15.67 -2.64 -1.81
N LYS A 5 14.48 -2.76 -2.43
CA LYS A 5 13.40 -1.77 -2.32
C LYS A 5 12.94 -1.62 -0.86
N LEU A 6 12.61 -2.74 -0.19
CA LEU A 6 12.20 -2.74 1.21
C LEU A 6 13.25 -2.07 2.11
N LYS A 7 14.54 -2.41 1.92
CA LYS A 7 15.63 -1.79 2.68
C LYS A 7 15.69 -0.28 2.45
N GLN A 8 15.50 0.20 1.22
CA GLN A 8 15.49 1.63 0.92
C GLN A 8 14.28 2.33 1.55
N SER A 9 13.08 1.75 1.45
CA SER A 9 11.87 2.31 2.07
C SER A 9 12.00 2.40 3.59
N LEU A 10 12.55 1.37 4.24
CA LEU A 10 12.81 1.40 5.68
C LEU A 10 13.84 2.46 6.09
N LEU A 11 14.87 2.69 5.26
CA LEU A 11 15.83 3.77 5.50
C LEU A 11 15.18 5.15 5.36
N GLN A 12 14.29 5.33 4.36
CA GLN A 12 13.54 6.57 4.18
C GLN A 12 12.61 6.86 5.36
N ILE A 13 11.91 5.84 5.88
CA ILE A 13 11.08 5.98 7.09
C ILE A 13 11.97 6.40 8.26
N ALA A 14 13.13 5.76 8.44
CA ALA A 14 14.06 6.07 9.52
C ALA A 14 14.63 7.50 9.44
N GLU A 15 14.88 8.02 8.23
CA GLU A 15 15.35 9.39 8.00
C GLU A 15 14.31 10.46 8.38
N GLN A 16 13.02 10.10 8.40
CA GLN A 16 11.93 11.01 8.77
C GLN A 16 11.57 10.97 10.27
N ILE A 17 12.21 10.08 11.04
CA ILE A 17 12.00 9.99 12.49
C ILE A 17 12.61 11.23 13.16
N THR A 18 11.77 11.88 13.97
CA THR A 18 12.15 13.00 14.84
C THR A 18 11.87 12.65 16.30
N ASP A 19 12.31 13.49 17.22
CA ASP A 19 12.04 13.29 18.67
C ASP A 19 10.54 13.30 19.00
N SER A 20 9.71 13.86 18.12
CA SER A 20 8.25 13.86 18.23
C SER A 20 7.55 12.65 17.61
N THR A 21 8.27 11.85 16.82
CA THR A 21 7.70 10.68 16.14
C THR A 21 7.31 9.62 17.16
N THR A 22 6.07 9.16 17.09
CA THR A 22 5.59 8.08 17.96
C THR A 22 5.77 6.73 17.28
N LEU A 23 5.70 5.66 18.08
CA LEU A 23 5.70 4.30 17.56
C LEU A 23 4.49 4.02 16.65
N GLU A 24 3.34 4.66 16.93
CA GLU A 24 2.14 4.53 16.10
C GLU A 24 2.37 5.11 14.70
N ASP A 25 3.06 6.23 14.59
CA ASP A 25 3.39 6.84 13.30
C ASP A 25 4.26 5.91 12.47
N VAL A 26 5.26 5.27 13.09
CA VAL A 26 6.09 4.26 12.41
C VAL A 26 5.26 3.07 11.92
N TYR A 27 4.31 2.58 12.73
CA TYR A 27 3.42 1.50 12.30
C TYR A 27 2.50 1.91 11.14
N LYS A 28 2.03 3.16 11.09
CA LYS A 28 1.23 3.67 9.96
C LYS A 28 2.03 3.67 8.66
N GLU A 29 3.28 4.13 8.70
CA GLU A 29 4.15 4.13 7.52
C GLU A 29 4.48 2.71 7.04
N LEU A 30 4.71 1.77 7.98
CA LEU A 30 4.93 0.37 7.64
C LEU A 30 3.68 -0.31 7.07
N ALA A 31 2.50 0.01 7.59
CA ALA A 31 1.23 -0.49 7.06
C ALA A 31 1.00 0.02 5.62
N LEU A 32 1.25 1.31 5.37
CA LEU A 32 1.17 1.88 4.04
C LEU A 32 2.14 1.21 3.07
N LEU A 33 3.36 0.92 3.51
CA LEU A 33 4.34 0.20 2.69
C LEU A 33 3.85 -1.20 2.31
N ALA A 34 3.24 -1.92 3.26
CA ALA A 34 2.67 -3.24 3.00
C ALA A 34 1.51 -3.18 1.99
N ASP A 35 0.62 -2.19 2.12
CA ASP A 35 -0.49 -1.98 1.19
C ASP A 35 0.01 -1.67 -0.24
N ILE A 36 1.10 -0.91 -0.35
CA ILE A 36 1.75 -0.62 -1.64
C ILE A 36 2.35 -1.89 -2.25
N GLU A 37 3.07 -2.70 -1.46
CA GLU A 37 3.65 -3.96 -1.93
C GLU A 37 2.55 -4.92 -2.42
N GLU A 38 1.45 -5.03 -1.66
CA GLU A 38 0.29 -5.83 -2.07
C GLU A 38 -0.30 -5.31 -3.40
N SER A 39 -0.44 -4.00 -3.54
CA SER A 39 -0.95 -3.37 -4.77
C SER A 39 -0.04 -3.62 -5.98
N GLU A 40 1.29 -3.50 -5.82
CA GLU A 40 2.26 -3.81 -6.88
C GLU A 40 2.14 -5.30 -7.31
N GLU A 41 1.94 -6.20 -6.35
CA GLU A 41 1.76 -7.62 -6.64
C GLU A 41 0.42 -7.93 -7.33
N GLN A 42 -0.67 -7.29 -6.90
CA GLN A 42 -1.98 -7.39 -7.54
C GLN A 42 -1.90 -6.89 -9.00
N GLU A 43 -1.23 -5.76 -9.24
CA GLU A 43 -0.97 -5.24 -10.58
C GLU A 43 -0.18 -6.24 -11.43
N ALA A 44 0.91 -6.79 -10.89
CA ALA A 44 1.73 -7.78 -11.58
C ALA A 44 0.97 -9.07 -11.93
N ARG A 45 -0.03 -9.45 -11.12
CA ARG A 45 -0.94 -10.57 -11.39
C ARG A 45 -2.08 -10.21 -12.37
N GLY A 46 -2.19 -8.95 -12.78
CA GLY A 46 -3.28 -8.46 -13.62
C GLY A 46 -4.61 -8.34 -12.88
N GLU A 47 -4.59 -8.32 -11.54
CA GLU A 47 -5.74 -8.12 -10.66
C GLU A 47 -6.14 -6.63 -10.60
N VAL A 48 -6.17 -5.98 -11.76
CA VAL A 48 -6.57 -4.58 -11.92
C VAL A 48 -7.92 -4.51 -12.58
N TYR A 49 -8.81 -3.70 -12.01
CA TYR A 49 -10.14 -3.50 -12.58
C TYR A 49 -10.09 -2.42 -13.66
N THR A 50 -10.70 -2.71 -14.80
CA THR A 50 -11.07 -1.69 -15.77
C THR A 50 -12.21 -0.83 -15.24
N GLN A 51 -12.38 0.36 -15.81
CA GLN A 51 -13.50 1.24 -15.44
C GLN A 51 -14.86 0.53 -15.50
N ALA A 52 -15.10 -0.27 -16.55
CA ALA A 52 -16.35 -1.01 -16.70
C ALA A 52 -16.56 -2.06 -15.59
N GLU A 53 -15.49 -2.67 -15.10
CA GLU A 53 -15.55 -3.64 -14.00
C GLU A 53 -15.80 -2.95 -12.66
N VAL A 54 -15.17 -1.81 -12.42
CA VAL A 54 -15.44 -0.98 -11.23
C VAL A 54 -16.89 -0.52 -11.19
N GLU A 55 -17.44 -0.04 -12.31
CA GLU A 55 -18.85 0.38 -12.40
C GLU A 55 -19.83 -0.77 -12.13
N LYS A 56 -19.47 -1.99 -12.53
CA LYS A 56 -20.27 -3.20 -12.28
C LYS A 56 -20.23 -3.62 -10.80
N ILE A 57 -19.05 -3.59 -10.17
CA ILE A 57 -18.86 -3.94 -8.76
C ILE A 57 -19.55 -2.89 -7.86
N ALA A 58 -19.40 -1.61 -8.16
CA ALA A 58 -20.02 -0.53 -7.39
C ALA A 58 -21.56 -0.63 -7.36
N LYS A 59 -22.18 -1.02 -8.48
CA LYS A 59 -23.64 -1.26 -8.55
C LYS A 59 -24.08 -2.46 -7.70
N GLN A 60 -23.25 -3.48 -7.55
CA GLN A 60 -23.54 -4.62 -6.68
C GLN A 60 -23.49 -4.24 -5.20
N TRP A 61 -22.59 -3.35 -4.80
CA TRP A 61 -22.50 -2.85 -3.42
C TRP A 61 -23.67 -1.96 -3.00
N GLN A 62 -24.33 -1.29 -3.93
CA GLN A 62 -25.53 -0.47 -3.66
C GLN A 62 -26.83 -1.29 -3.56
N SER A 63 -26.79 -2.58 -3.91
CA SER A 63 -27.97 -3.46 -3.94
C SER A 63 -28.09 -4.39 -2.72
N ASN A 64 -27.21 -4.24 -1.73
CA ASN A 64 -27.22 -4.89 -0.41
C ASN A 64 -27.30 -3.84 0.69
#